data_AF-A0A4Q3XSK6-F1
#
_entry.id   AF-A0A4Q3XSK6-F1
#
_cell.length_a   1.000
_cell.length_b   1.000
_cell.length_c   1.000
_cell.angle_alpha   90.00
_cell.angle_beta   90.00
_cell.angle_gamma   90.00
#
_symmetry.space_group_name_H-M   'P 1'
#
loop_
_entity.id
_entity.type
_entity.pdbx_description
1 polymer ?
#
loop_
_entity_poly.entity_id
_entity_poly.type
_entity_poly.pdbx_seq_one_letter_code
_entity_poly.pdbx_strand_id
1 'polypeptide(L)'
;MSISDRSSDHDHLRPFIGFIVNPVAGMGGSVGLKGTDGEAIVHEAVLRGARPIAGERAGKALKRLLAILPHIRVLTVAGPMGEVVAREAGIEPIVLNLSHTGSSKSLDTRLAAEAMAEQGVGLILFAGGDGTARDILGASGHRVPMLGVPAGVKMHSAVFGTTPANAGHVAALFLAG
;
A
#
# COMPACT_ATOMS: atom_id res chain seq x y z
N MET A 1 35.82 -2.80 -26.61
CA MET A 1 35.68 -2.97 -25.15
C MET A 1 34.69 -1.92 -24.69
N SER A 2 33.38 -2.25 -24.76
CA SER A 2 32.30 -1.28 -24.56
C SER A 2 31.95 -1.20 -23.09
N ILE A 3 32.03 0.00 -22.53
CA ILE A 3 31.62 0.34 -21.17
C ILE A 3 30.12 0.63 -21.26
N SER A 4 29.26 -0.38 -21.16
CA SER A 4 27.81 -0.18 -21.23
C SER A 4 27.00 -1.30 -20.57
N ASP A 5 27.48 -1.86 -19.45
CA ASP A 5 26.71 -2.90 -18.73
C ASP A 5 27.04 -2.99 -17.22
N ARG A 6 27.21 -1.86 -16.52
CA ARG A 6 27.37 -1.84 -15.04
C ARG A 6 26.19 -1.23 -14.29
N SER A 7 25.14 -0.82 -14.99
CA SER A 7 23.96 -0.20 -14.38
C SER A 7 22.84 -1.19 -14.05
N SER A 8 22.88 -2.41 -14.61
CA SER A 8 21.87 -3.46 -14.47
C SER A 8 22.03 -4.30 -13.19
N ASP A 9 23.26 -4.60 -12.76
CA ASP A 9 23.52 -5.45 -11.59
C ASP A 9 23.21 -4.78 -10.24
N HIS A 10 23.25 -3.45 -10.15
CA HIS A 10 23.01 -2.73 -8.89
C HIS A 10 21.52 -2.57 -8.55
N ASP A 11 20.61 -2.80 -9.50
CA ASP A 11 19.17 -2.55 -9.31
C ASP A 11 18.45 -3.71 -8.59
N HIS A 12 19.08 -4.89 -8.57
CA HIS A 12 18.65 -6.07 -7.81
C HIS A 12 19.07 -6.05 -6.33
N LEU A 13 20.02 -5.18 -5.94
CA LEU A 13 20.48 -5.01 -4.56
C LEU A 13 19.69 -3.97 -3.78
N ARG A 14 18.90 -3.14 -4.47
CA ARG A 14 18.07 -2.13 -3.80
C ARG A 14 16.88 -2.83 -3.15
N PRO A 15 16.55 -2.50 -1.89
CA PRO A 15 15.34 -3.03 -1.28
C PRO A 15 14.13 -2.69 -2.16
N PHE A 16 13.20 -3.64 -2.28
CA PHE A 16 12.07 -3.53 -3.19
C PHE A 16 10.77 -3.74 -2.41
N ILE A 17 9.90 -2.73 -2.40
CA ILE A 17 8.65 -2.73 -1.64
C ILE A 17 7.42 -2.70 -2.54
N GLY A 18 6.41 -3.48 -2.19
CA GLY A 18 5.06 -3.35 -2.72
C GLY A 18 4.27 -2.34 -1.90
N PHE A 19 3.57 -1.43 -2.56
CA PHE A 19 2.80 -0.37 -1.91
C PHE A 19 1.36 -0.35 -2.43
N ILE A 20 0.39 -0.53 -1.51
CA ILE A 20 -1.03 -0.60 -1.85
C ILE A 20 -1.83 0.38 -0.99
N VAL A 21 -2.63 1.24 -1.61
CA VAL A 21 -3.58 2.11 -0.92
C VAL A 21 -4.98 1.66 -1.30
N ASN A 22 -5.81 1.30 -0.31
CA ASN A 22 -7.25 1.18 -0.53
C ASN A 22 -7.88 2.58 -0.41
N PRO A 23 -8.33 3.23 -1.51
CA PRO A 23 -8.69 4.65 -1.50
C PRO A 23 -9.89 4.98 -0.60
N VAL A 24 -10.73 3.98 -0.30
CA VAL A 24 -11.93 4.15 0.53
C VAL A 24 -11.76 3.74 1.99
N ALA A 25 -10.60 3.22 2.36
CA ALA A 25 -10.36 2.78 3.72
C ALA A 25 -10.46 3.94 4.72
N GLY A 26 -11.06 3.66 5.87
CA GLY A 26 -11.24 4.63 6.96
C GLY A 26 -12.52 5.46 6.88
N MET A 27 -13.22 5.50 5.74
CA MET A 27 -14.40 6.37 5.58
C MET A 27 -15.58 5.94 6.47
N GLY A 28 -15.97 4.66 6.46
CA GLY A 28 -17.12 4.19 7.23
C GLY A 28 -16.94 4.35 8.75
N GLY A 29 -15.75 4.05 9.26
CA GLY A 29 -15.44 4.22 10.67
C GLY A 29 -15.52 5.67 11.14
N SER A 30 -15.19 6.64 10.27
CA SER A 30 -15.26 8.08 10.60
C SER A 30 -16.68 8.60 10.86
N VAL A 31 -17.69 7.89 10.37
CA VAL A 31 -19.12 8.25 10.49
C VAL A 31 -19.94 7.20 11.26
N GLY A 32 -19.27 6.35 12.04
CA GLY A 32 -19.91 5.34 12.89
C GLY A 32 -20.49 4.12 12.14
N LEU A 33 -20.16 3.93 10.86
CA LEU A 33 -20.55 2.75 10.09
C LEU A 33 -19.58 1.59 10.33
N LYS A 34 -20.08 0.35 10.24
CA LYS A 34 -19.25 -0.86 10.32
C LYS A 34 -18.50 -1.06 8.99
N GLY A 35 -17.34 -0.44 8.85
CA GLY A 35 -16.48 -0.61 7.67
C GLY A 35 -17.02 0.09 6.41
N THR A 36 -16.47 -0.27 5.25
CA THR A 36 -16.84 0.28 3.93
C THR A 36 -17.12 -0.82 2.90
N ASP A 37 -17.64 -1.96 3.38
CA ASP A 37 -17.83 -3.15 2.54
C ASP A 37 -19.10 -2.98 1.69
N GLY A 38 -18.91 -2.64 0.42
CA GLY A 38 -19.98 -2.42 -0.55
C GLY A 38 -20.16 -0.95 -0.93
N GLU A 39 -20.55 -0.72 -2.19
CA GLU A 39 -20.69 0.63 -2.76
C GLU A 39 -21.74 1.47 -2.03
N ALA A 40 -22.84 0.85 -1.58
CA ALA A 40 -23.87 1.53 -0.81
C ALA A 40 -23.35 2.11 0.52
N ILE A 41 -22.46 1.39 1.22
CA ILE A 41 -21.88 1.84 2.49
C ILE A 41 -20.88 2.98 2.24
N VAL A 42 -20.10 2.89 1.16
CA VAL A 42 -19.21 3.97 0.74
C VAL A 42 -20.00 5.24 0.41
N HIS A 43 -21.10 5.11 -0.33
CA HIS A 43 -21.97 6.23 -0.67
C HIS A 43 -22.59 6.87 0.57
N GLU A 44 -23.14 6.05 1.48
CA GLU A 44 -23.68 6.52 2.76
C GLU A 44 -22.61 7.22 3.61
N ALA A 45 -21.38 6.72 3.63
CA ALA A 45 -20.29 7.36 4.36
C ALA A 45 -20.00 8.77 3.82
N VAL A 46 -19.97 8.93 2.48
CA VAL A 46 -19.78 10.23 1.84
C VAL A 46 -20.93 11.18 2.16
N LEU A 47 -22.19 10.70 2.13
CA LEU A 47 -23.36 11.50 2.51
C LEU A 47 -23.29 11.99 3.97
N ARG A 48 -22.69 11.20 4.85
CA ARG A 48 -22.42 11.57 6.25
C ARG A 48 -21.17 12.44 6.45
N GLY A 49 -20.54 12.89 5.36
CA GLY A 49 -19.38 13.78 5.40
C GLY A 49 -18.03 13.08 5.55
N ALA A 50 -17.96 11.76 5.37
CA ALA A 50 -16.68 11.05 5.37
C ALA A 50 -15.79 11.52 4.21
N ARG A 51 -14.48 11.60 4.47
CA ARG A 51 -13.46 11.92 3.48
C ARG A 51 -12.44 10.78 3.37
N PRO A 52 -11.87 10.53 2.18
CA PRO A 52 -10.83 9.52 2.01
C PRO A 52 -9.56 9.97 2.76
N ILE A 53 -9.18 9.21 3.80
CA ILE A 53 -8.00 9.50 4.65
C ILE A 53 -6.84 8.52 4.42
N ALA A 54 -7.09 7.42 3.69
CA ALA A 54 -6.10 6.38 3.47
C ALA A 54 -4.85 6.90 2.76
N GLY A 55 -5.02 7.70 1.70
CA GLY A 55 -3.91 8.27 0.93
C GLY A 55 -3.00 9.17 1.77
N GLU A 56 -3.57 10.07 2.58
CA GLU A 56 -2.80 10.96 3.46
C GLU A 56 -1.95 10.15 4.46
N ARG A 57 -2.55 9.12 5.07
CA ARG A 57 -1.86 8.26 6.03
C ARG A 57 -0.79 7.39 5.36
N ALA A 58 -1.09 6.85 4.18
CA ALA A 58 -0.14 6.12 3.36
C ALA A 58 1.08 6.99 3.00
N GLY A 59 0.84 8.25 2.62
CA GLY A 59 1.90 9.22 2.33
C GLY A 59 2.78 9.53 3.53
N LYS A 60 2.21 9.64 4.75
CA LYS A 60 2.98 9.79 5.99
C LYS A 60 3.91 8.59 6.23
N ALA A 61 3.42 7.38 6.01
CA ALA A 61 4.23 6.16 6.12
C ALA A 61 5.35 6.14 5.08
N LEU A 62 5.01 6.37 3.81
CA LEU A 62 5.96 6.33 2.71
C LEU A 62 7.06 7.40 2.85
N LYS A 63 6.71 8.64 3.21
CA LYS A 63 7.71 9.70 3.48
C LYS A 63 8.68 9.31 4.60
N ARG A 64 8.17 8.68 5.68
CA ARG A 64 9.03 8.22 6.77
C ARG A 64 9.96 7.09 6.32
N LEU A 65 9.46 6.19 5.48
CA LEU A 65 10.27 5.12 4.90
C LEU A 65 11.38 5.70 4.01
N LEU A 66 11.04 6.60 3.08
CA LEU A 66 11.98 7.23 2.15
C LEU A 66 13.05 8.07 2.85
N ALA A 67 12.75 8.64 4.02
CA ALA A 67 13.74 9.34 4.82
C ALA A 67 14.87 8.42 5.34
N ILE A 68 14.64 7.10 5.38
CA ILE A 68 15.61 6.09 5.85
C ILE A 68 16.20 5.33 4.65
N LEU A 69 15.35 4.98 3.67
CA LEU A 69 15.73 4.28 2.44
C LEU A 69 15.39 5.14 1.21
N PRO A 70 16.17 6.20 0.91
CA PRO A 70 15.85 7.16 -0.15
C PRO A 70 15.95 6.58 -1.57
N HIS A 71 16.62 5.44 -1.74
CA HIS A 71 16.85 4.79 -3.04
C HIS A 71 16.10 3.46 -3.18
N ILE A 72 15.09 3.23 -2.33
CA ILE A 72 14.26 2.04 -2.40
C ILE A 72 13.48 1.99 -3.73
N ARG A 73 13.22 0.79 -4.25
CA ARG A 73 12.30 0.59 -5.38
C ARG A 73 10.88 0.43 -4.84
N VAL A 74 9.90 1.13 -5.42
CA VAL A 74 8.49 1.05 -5.02
C VAL A 74 7.66 0.52 -6.19
N LEU A 75 6.99 -0.62 -6.00
CA LEU A 75 5.99 -1.17 -6.91
C LEU A 75 4.60 -0.80 -6.39
N THR A 76 3.75 -0.21 -7.23
CA THR A 76 2.41 0.22 -6.84
C THR A 76 1.42 0.03 -7.97
N VAL A 77 0.14 0.24 -7.69
CA VAL A 77 -0.94 0.32 -8.68
C VAL A 77 -1.21 1.77 -9.09
N ALA A 78 -1.68 1.95 -10.33
CA ALA A 78 -2.02 3.24 -10.91
C ALA A 78 -3.03 4.06 -10.08
N GLY A 79 -2.96 5.38 -10.26
CA GLY A 79 -3.88 6.35 -9.69
C GLY A 79 -3.94 6.34 -8.15
N PRO A 80 -5.14 6.34 -7.55
CA PRO A 80 -5.32 6.51 -6.11
C PRO A 80 -4.91 5.27 -5.30
N MET A 81 -4.63 4.13 -5.96
CA MET A 81 -4.18 2.92 -5.28
C MET A 81 -2.70 2.93 -4.91
N GLY A 82 -1.97 4.00 -5.24
CA GLY A 82 -0.69 4.31 -4.63
C GLY A 82 0.25 5.14 -5.51
N GLU A 83 0.07 5.15 -6.83
CA GLU A 83 0.87 5.98 -7.75
C GLU A 83 0.87 7.46 -7.37
N VAL A 84 -0.33 8.03 -7.13
CA VAL A 84 -0.48 9.44 -6.75
C VAL A 84 0.28 9.72 -5.44
N VAL A 85 0.08 8.88 -4.43
CA VAL A 85 0.71 9.02 -3.11
C VAL A 85 2.24 8.89 -3.19
N ALA A 86 2.74 7.97 -4.03
CA ALA A 86 4.18 7.78 -4.23
C ALA A 86 4.83 9.01 -4.85
N ARG A 87 4.24 9.56 -5.91
CA ARG A 87 4.73 10.77 -6.56
C ARG A 87 4.69 11.98 -5.62
N GLU A 88 3.60 12.15 -4.86
CA GLU A 88 3.49 13.21 -3.84
C GLU A 88 4.49 13.04 -2.66
N ALA A 89 4.98 11.83 -2.44
CA ALA A 89 6.04 11.54 -1.47
C ALA A 89 7.45 11.80 -2.03
N GLY A 90 7.58 12.11 -3.33
CA GLY A 90 8.85 12.43 -3.98
C GLY A 90 9.59 11.24 -4.58
N ILE A 91 8.91 10.11 -4.83
CA ILE A 91 9.49 8.95 -5.51
C ILE A 91 8.72 8.61 -6.78
N GLU A 92 9.42 8.25 -7.85
CA GLU A 92 8.80 7.71 -9.06
C GLU A 92 8.63 6.20 -8.91
N PRO A 93 7.39 5.68 -8.83
CA PRO A 93 7.17 4.25 -8.63
C PRO A 93 7.17 3.47 -9.94
N ILE A 94 7.38 2.15 -9.83
CA ILE A 94 7.04 1.18 -10.87
C ILE A 94 5.53 0.94 -10.76
N VAL A 95 4.79 1.20 -11.84
CA VAL A 95 3.32 1.12 -11.85
C VAL A 95 2.86 -0.17 -12.51
N LEU A 96 2.10 -0.97 -11.77
CA LEU A 96 1.37 -2.14 -12.29
C LEU A 96 0.16 -1.68 -13.09
N ASN A 97 0.12 -2.08 -14.36
CA ASN A 97 -1.06 -1.94 -15.19
C ASN A 97 -2.02 -3.10 -14.91
N LEU A 98 -2.87 -2.95 -13.90
CA LEU A 98 -3.99 -3.85 -13.68
C LEU A 98 -5.12 -3.47 -14.63
N SER A 99 -5.56 -4.41 -15.47
CA SER A 99 -6.70 -4.20 -16.36
C SER A 99 -7.96 -3.95 -15.53
N HIS A 100 -8.35 -2.68 -15.37
CA HIS A 100 -9.57 -2.30 -14.66
C HIS A 100 -10.79 -2.81 -15.42
N THR A 101 -11.39 -3.91 -14.95
CA THR A 101 -12.63 -4.48 -15.50
C THR A 101 -13.89 -3.95 -14.82
N GLY A 102 -13.79 -2.84 -14.06
CA GLY A 102 -14.93 -2.24 -13.36
C GLY A 102 -15.44 -3.06 -12.16
N SER A 103 -14.66 -4.01 -11.66
CA SER A 103 -15.06 -4.93 -10.59
C SER A 103 -14.30 -4.64 -9.30
N SER A 104 -15.02 -4.17 -8.27
CA SER A 104 -14.69 -4.15 -6.84
C SER A 104 -13.24 -3.83 -6.42
N LYS A 105 -13.09 -2.81 -5.56
CA LYS A 105 -11.82 -2.39 -4.93
C LYS A 105 -11.05 -3.53 -4.21
N SER A 106 -11.77 -4.57 -3.80
CA SER A 106 -11.21 -5.78 -3.18
C SER A 106 -10.51 -6.69 -4.21
N LEU A 107 -11.04 -6.79 -5.43
CA LEU A 107 -10.39 -7.55 -6.51
C LEU A 107 -9.08 -6.88 -6.93
N ASP A 108 -9.09 -5.56 -7.14
CA ASP A 108 -7.89 -4.81 -7.49
C ASP A 108 -6.79 -4.98 -6.42
N THR A 109 -7.16 -4.99 -5.14
CA THR A 109 -6.23 -5.25 -4.02
C THR A 109 -5.61 -6.64 -4.10
N ARG A 110 -6.41 -7.67 -4.42
CA ARG A 110 -5.92 -9.06 -4.55
C ARG A 110 -4.98 -9.20 -5.73
N LEU A 111 -5.36 -8.69 -6.90
CA LEU A 111 -4.53 -8.73 -8.12
C LEU A 111 -3.21 -8.00 -7.92
N ALA A 112 -3.23 -6.85 -7.22
CA ALA A 112 -2.02 -6.13 -6.86
C ALA A 112 -1.10 -6.96 -5.96
N ALA A 113 -1.65 -7.58 -4.90
CA ALA A 113 -0.87 -8.38 -3.96
C ALA A 113 -0.28 -9.64 -4.62
N GLU A 114 -1.03 -10.30 -5.51
CA GLU A 114 -0.55 -11.43 -6.30
C GLU A 114 0.61 -11.03 -7.22
N ALA A 115 0.43 -9.97 -8.02
CA ALA A 115 1.46 -9.45 -8.90
C ALA A 115 2.72 -9.00 -8.13
N MET A 116 2.56 -8.36 -6.98
CA MET A 116 3.70 -7.96 -6.13
C MET A 116 4.45 -9.17 -5.58
N ALA A 117 3.75 -10.25 -5.22
CA ALA A 117 4.38 -11.48 -4.79
C ALA A 117 5.14 -12.18 -5.92
N GLU A 118 4.59 -12.18 -7.14
CA GLU A 118 5.28 -12.70 -8.33
C GLU A 118 6.52 -11.89 -8.71
N GLN A 119 6.49 -10.57 -8.50
CA GLN A 119 7.62 -9.67 -8.71
C GLN A 119 8.68 -9.74 -7.59
N GLY A 120 8.43 -10.52 -6.53
CA GLY A 120 9.40 -10.74 -5.46
C GLY A 120 9.69 -9.52 -4.60
N VAL A 121 8.70 -8.67 -4.32
CA VAL A 121 8.89 -7.57 -3.35
C VAL A 121 9.19 -8.16 -1.97
N GLY A 122 10.06 -7.51 -1.19
CA GLY A 122 10.47 -7.99 0.13
C GLY A 122 9.43 -7.75 1.22
N LEU A 123 8.54 -6.77 1.01
CA LEU A 123 7.46 -6.40 1.94
C LEU A 123 6.33 -5.75 1.15
N ILE A 124 5.07 -6.02 1.55
CA ILE A 124 3.90 -5.25 1.10
C ILE A 124 3.49 -4.28 2.22
N LEU A 125 3.70 -2.98 2.01
CA LEU A 125 3.17 -1.92 2.85
C LEU A 125 1.82 -1.46 2.31
N PHE A 126 0.76 -1.56 3.13
CA PHE A 126 -0.59 -1.22 2.65
C PHE A 126 -1.35 -0.28 3.58
N ALA A 127 -2.14 0.64 3.03
CA ALA A 127 -3.09 1.45 3.78
C ALA A 127 -4.51 0.94 3.54
N GLY A 128 -5.11 0.36 4.58
CA GLY A 128 -6.40 -0.33 4.46
C GLY A 128 -7.01 -0.65 5.82
N GLY A 129 -8.12 -1.38 5.80
CA GLY A 129 -8.73 -2.00 6.98
C GLY A 129 -8.43 -3.51 7.05
N ASP A 130 -9.04 -4.22 8.00
CA ASP A 130 -8.90 -5.68 8.14
C ASP A 130 -9.33 -6.44 6.88
N GLY A 131 -10.36 -5.97 6.16
CA GLY A 131 -10.77 -6.54 4.88
C GLY A 131 -9.65 -6.46 3.82
N THR A 132 -8.97 -5.32 3.72
CA THR A 132 -7.80 -5.15 2.85
C THR A 132 -6.64 -6.05 3.28
N ALA A 133 -6.42 -6.18 4.60
CA ALA A 133 -5.39 -7.09 5.10
C ALA A 133 -5.70 -8.55 4.72
N ARG A 134 -6.95 -8.97 4.85
CA ARG A 134 -7.41 -10.31 4.47
C ARG A 134 -7.23 -10.57 2.98
N ASP A 135 -7.57 -9.59 2.13
CA ASP A 135 -7.41 -9.69 0.68
C ASP A 135 -5.93 -9.87 0.30
N ILE A 136 -5.03 -9.06 0.87
CA ILE A 136 -3.59 -9.15 0.61
C ILE A 136 -3.02 -10.49 1.10
N LEU A 137 -3.37 -10.91 2.31
CA LEU A 137 -2.88 -12.17 2.89
C LEU A 137 -3.32 -13.36 2.04
N GLY A 138 -4.59 -13.38 1.63
CA GLY A 138 -5.15 -14.43 0.80
C GLY A 138 -4.49 -14.52 -0.59
N ALA A 139 -4.26 -13.38 -1.24
CA ALA A 139 -3.72 -13.34 -2.61
C ALA A 139 -2.19 -13.50 -2.69
N SER A 140 -1.45 -12.97 -1.72
CA SER A 140 0.02 -13.13 -1.68
C SER A 140 0.45 -14.58 -1.40
N GLY A 141 -0.46 -15.42 -0.89
CA GLY A 141 -0.19 -16.82 -0.58
C GLY A 141 0.83 -17.00 0.55
N HIS A 142 0.92 -16.05 1.48
CA HIS A 142 1.92 -16.02 2.58
C HIS A 142 3.39 -15.96 2.13
N ARG A 143 3.65 -15.68 0.84
CA ARG A 143 5.01 -15.62 0.27
C ARG A 143 5.77 -14.35 0.66
N VAL A 144 5.03 -13.28 0.93
CA VAL A 144 5.58 -11.95 1.18
C VAL A 144 5.04 -11.40 2.50
N PRO A 145 5.90 -10.93 3.42
CA PRO A 145 5.47 -10.22 4.62
C PRO A 145 4.61 -9.00 4.27
N MET A 146 3.68 -8.65 5.14
CA MET A 146 2.82 -7.48 4.95
C MET A 146 2.75 -6.64 6.22
N LEU A 147 2.73 -5.32 6.06
CA LEU A 147 2.61 -4.36 7.14
C LEU A 147 1.52 -3.32 6.81
N GLY A 148 0.59 -3.17 7.73
CA GLY A 148 -0.52 -2.23 7.59
C GLY A 148 -0.19 -0.85 8.12
N VAL A 149 -0.50 0.17 7.33
CA VAL A 149 -0.58 1.58 7.72
C VAL A 149 -1.97 1.83 8.28
N PRO A 150 -2.10 2.31 9.53
CA PRO A 150 -3.40 2.38 10.15
C PRO A 150 -4.30 3.44 9.49
N ALA A 151 -5.35 3.05 8.74
CA ALA A 151 -6.27 3.97 8.04
C ALA A 151 -7.51 4.40 8.85
N GLY A 152 -7.85 3.75 9.97
CA GLY A 152 -9.06 4.02 10.77
C GLY A 152 -8.83 4.10 12.29
N VAL A 153 -9.92 4.04 13.07
CA VAL A 153 -9.94 4.13 14.56
C VAL A 153 -10.16 2.80 15.28
N LYS A 154 -10.36 1.68 14.56
CA LYS A 154 -10.56 0.34 15.14
C LYS A 154 -9.66 -0.68 14.48
N MET A 155 -8.35 -0.52 14.63
CA MET A 155 -7.39 -1.44 14.02
C MET A 155 -6.57 -2.08 15.13
N HIS A 156 -7.16 -3.13 15.71
CA HIS A 156 -6.58 -3.94 16.78
C HIS A 156 -5.86 -5.19 16.25
N SER A 157 -5.75 -5.34 14.93
CA SER A 157 -5.00 -6.42 14.30
C SER A 157 -3.49 -6.18 14.43
N ALA A 158 -2.74 -7.22 14.81
CA ALA A 158 -1.27 -7.17 15.00
C ALA A 158 -0.47 -6.80 13.73
N VAL A 159 -1.14 -6.77 12.56
CA VAL A 159 -0.53 -6.43 11.27
C VAL A 159 -0.31 -4.92 11.08
N PHE A 160 -0.89 -4.06 11.92
CA PHE A 160 -0.80 -2.60 11.74
C PHE A 160 0.27 -1.96 12.61
N GLY A 161 1.00 -1.00 12.04
CA GLY A 161 1.84 -0.10 12.83
C GLY A 161 1.00 0.76 13.78
N THR A 162 1.59 1.19 14.90
CA THR A 162 0.88 1.98 15.93
C THR A 162 0.48 3.38 15.44
N THR A 163 1.22 3.92 14.46
CA THR A 163 0.90 5.16 13.74
C THR A 163 1.33 5.01 12.28
N PRO A 164 0.85 5.85 11.35
CA PRO A 164 1.32 5.81 9.96
C PRO A 164 2.83 5.99 9.83
N ALA A 165 3.41 6.94 10.58
CA ALA A 165 4.86 7.14 10.59
C ALA A 165 5.61 5.91 11.14
N ASN A 166 5.10 5.27 12.20
CA ASN A 166 5.71 4.06 12.76
C ASN A 166 5.64 2.88 11.79
N ALA A 167 4.54 2.72 11.03
CA ALA A 167 4.48 1.71 9.98
C ALA A 167 5.58 1.93 8.92
N GLY A 168 5.77 3.17 8.47
CA GLY A 168 6.86 3.51 7.55
C GLY A 168 8.25 3.25 8.13
N HIS A 169 8.46 3.57 9.41
CA HIS A 169 9.72 3.32 10.10
C HIS A 169 10.03 1.83 10.23
N VAL A 170 9.07 1.02 10.67
CA VAL A 170 9.23 -0.44 10.81
C VAL A 170 9.47 -1.09 9.44
N ALA A 171 8.75 -0.67 8.40
CA ALA A 171 8.99 -1.14 7.04
C ALA A 171 10.42 -0.85 6.57
N ALA A 172 10.93 0.35 6.85
CA ALA A 172 12.31 0.70 6.50
C ALA A 172 13.34 -0.15 7.25
N LEU A 173 13.17 -0.37 8.55
CA LEU A 173 14.06 -1.23 9.33
C LEU A 173 14.03 -2.68 8.82
N PHE A 174 12.85 -3.22 8.56
CA PHE A 174 12.71 -4.58 8.03
C PHE A 174 13.44 -4.76 6.69
N LEU A 175 13.36 -3.77 5.80
CA LEU A 175 13.96 -3.82 4.46
C LEU A 175 15.46 -3.46 4.45
N ALA A 176 15.97 -2.85 5.50
CA ALA A 176 17.40 -2.54 5.65
C ALA A 176 18.23 -3.76 6.08
N GLY A 177 17.59 -4.80 6.63
CA GLY A 177 18.26 -5.93 7.28
C GLY A 177 18.77 -5.59 8.68
#